data_AF-A0A7G7L5K6-F1
#
_entry.id   AF-A0A7G7L5K6-F1
#
_cell.length_a   1.000
_cell.length_b   1.000
_cell.length_c   1.000
_cell.angle_alpha   90.00
_cell.angle_beta   90.00
_cell.angle_gamma   90.00
#
_symmetry.space_group_name_H-M   'P 1'
#
loop_
_entity.id
_entity.type
_entity.pdbx_description
1 polymer ?
#
loop_
_entity_poly.entity_id
_entity_poly.type
_entity_poly.pdbx_seq_one_letter_code
_entity_poly.pdbx_strand_id
1 'polypeptide(L)' 'MRAVQITRFDGPEVLDVVDLPDPTPGAGQTLHEVSAAGVNYADTHHA' A
#
# COMPACT_ATOMS: atom_id res chain seq x y z
N MET A 1 5.26 -2.04 10.16
CA MET A 1 5.70 -1.48 8.87
C MET A 1 4.94 -0.20 8.53
N ARG A 2 5.62 0.76 7.89
CA ARG A 2 5.01 1.96 7.34
C ARG A 2 4.37 1.66 5.98
N ALA A 3 3.16 2.15 5.72
CA ALA A 3 2.42 1.88 4.49
C ALA A 3 1.63 3.13 4.02
N VAL A 4 1.28 3.16 2.73
CA VAL A 4 0.26 4.06 2.19
C VAL A 4 -1.06 3.28 2.12
N GLN A 5 -2.13 3.79 2.74
CA GLN A 5 -3.44 3.15 2.78
C GLN A 5 -4.51 4.05 2.18
N ILE A 6 -5.43 3.45 1.43
CA ILE A 6 -6.63 4.09 0.89
C ILE A 6 -7.84 3.49 1.62
N THR A 7 -8.56 4.30 2.41
CA THR A 7 -9.77 3.86 3.12
C THR A 7 -11.06 4.49 2.60
N ARG A 8 -10.95 5.42 1.65
CA ARG A 8 -12.05 6.06 0.92
C ARG A 8 -11.59 6.43 -0.49
N PHE A 9 -12.51 6.46 -1.45
CA PHE A 9 -12.21 6.88 -2.83
C PHE A 9 -12.29 8.40 -2.95
N ASP A 10 -11.22 9.01 -3.45
CA ASP A 10 -11.11 10.41 -3.87
C ASP A 10 -9.75 10.62 -4.57
N GLY A 11 -9.34 11.88 -4.78
CA GLY A 11 -7.99 12.24 -5.22
C GLY A 11 -6.86 11.88 -4.23
N PRO A 12 -5.60 12.21 -4.55
CA PRO A 12 -4.42 11.81 -3.78
C PRO A 12 -4.40 12.30 -2.32
N GLU A 13 -5.23 13.28 -1.97
CA GLU A 13 -5.45 13.79 -0.61
C GLU A 13 -6.00 12.74 0.38
N VAL A 14 -6.47 11.59 -0.10
CA VAL A 14 -6.94 10.47 0.74
C VAL A 14 -5.91 9.36 0.91
N LEU A 15 -4.69 9.56 0.42
CA LEU A 15 -3.57 8.65 0.67
C LEU A 15 -3.00 8.90 2.07
N ASP A 16 -3.33 8.00 3.01
CA ASP A 16 -2.85 8.10 4.38
C ASP A 16 -1.58 7.27 4.58
N VAL A 17 -0.55 7.90 5.15
CA VAL A 17 0.64 7.17 5.60
C VAL A 17 0.42 6.68 7.02
N VAL A 18 0.37 5.37 7.19
CA VAL A 18 0.00 4.71 8.43
C VAL A 18 1.07 3.70 8.87
N ASP A 19 1.06 3.38 10.17
CA ASP A 19 1.79 2.25 10.72
C ASP A 19 0.87 1.03 10.83
N LEU A 20 1.33 -0.11 10.33
CA LEU A 20 0.66 -1.40 10.41
C LEU A 20 1.56 -2.42 11.12
N PRO A 21 1.01 -3.52 11.67
CA PRO A 21 1.82 -4.66 12.10
C PRO A 21 2.68 -5.19 10.95
N ASP A 22 3.87 -5.72 11.26
CA ASP A 22 4.67 -6.38 10.24
C ASP A 22 3.99 -7.67 9.75
N PRO A 23 3.96 -7.92 8.44
CA PRO A 23 3.33 -9.11 7.88
C PRO A 23 4.11 -10.37 8.26
N THR A 24 3.38 -11.47 8.48
CA THR A 24 3.96 -12.80 8.68
C THR A 24 3.59 -13.68 7.48
N PRO A 25 4.55 -14.27 6.75
CA PRO A 25 4.24 -15.10 5.59
C PRO A 25 3.60 -16.44 6.01
N GLY A 26 2.56 -16.84 5.28
CA GLY A 26 1.96 -18.16 5.39
C GLY A 26 2.72 -19.23 4.58
N ALA A 27 2.20 -20.46 4.57
CA ALA A 27 2.79 -21.56 3.81
C ALA A 27 2.86 -21.23 2.31
N GLY A 28 4.06 -21.34 1.72
CA GLY A 28 4.31 -21.05 0.31
C GLY A 28 4.43 -19.56 -0.04
N GLN A 29 4.35 -18.65 0.94
CA GLN A 29 4.56 -17.22 0.72
C GLN A 29 6.00 -16.82 1.03
N THR A 30 6.49 -15.79 0.33
CA THR A 30 7.77 -15.13 0.62
C THR A 30 7.50 -13.71 1.06
N LEU A 31 8.18 -13.28 2.14
CA LEU A 31 8.14 -11.91 2.61
C LEU A 31 9.36 -11.14 2.06
N HIS A 32 9.12 -9.95 1.53
CA HIS A 32 10.14 -9.09 0.94
C HIS A 32 10.17 -7.73 1.63
N GLU A 33 11.37 -7.19 1.82
CA GLU A 33 11.56 -5.80 2.19
C GLU A 33 11.43 -4.92 0.93
N VAL A 34 10.51 -3.94 0.97
CA VAL A 34 10.22 -3.07 -0.17
C VAL A 34 11.14 -1.85 -0.12
N SER A 35 12.08 -1.76 -1.07
CA SER A 35 12.96 -0.59 -1.23
C SER A 35 12.37 0.49 -2.15
N ALA A 36 11.47 0.11 -3.05
CA ALA A 36 10.77 1.01 -3.96
C ALA A 36 9.38 0.46 -4.32
N ALA A 37 8.40 1.36 -4.46
CA ALA A 37 7.07 1.07 -4.99
C ALA A 37 6.77 2.05 -6.13
N GLY A 38 6.38 1.52 -7.29
CA GLY A 38 5.97 2.33 -8.43
C GLY A 38 4.53 2.80 -8.29
N VAL A 39 4.22 3.96 -8.88
CA VAL A 39 2.86 4.46 -9.07
C VAL A 39 2.51 4.35 -10.55
N ASN A 40 1.33 3.87 -10.86
CA ASN A 40 0.78 3.76 -12.21
C ASN A 40 -0.55 4.52 -12.34
N TYR A 41 -1.07 4.61 -13.56
CA TYR A 41 -2.34 5.30 -13.83
C TYR A 41 -3.55 4.64 -13.15
N ALA A 42 -3.56 3.31 -13.01
CA ALA A 42 -4.65 2.58 -12.38
C ALA A 42 -4.79 2.88 -10.87
N ASP A 43 -3.72 3.33 -10.21
CA ASP A 43 -3.72 3.69 -8.78
C ASP A 43 -4.51 4.97 -8.48
N THR A 44 -4.83 5.78 -9.50
CA THR A 44 -5.47 7.09 -9.32
C THR A 44 -6.95 7.02 -8.95
N HIS A 45 -7.60 5.85 -9.05
CA HIS A 45 -9.01 5.65 -8.74
C HIS A 45 -9.98 6.71 -9.35
N HIS A 46 -9.64 7.28 -10.51
CA HIS A 46 -10.51 8.21 -11.21
C HIS A 46 -11.79 7.50 -11.69
N ALA A 47 -12.94 8.08 -11.35
CA ALA A 47 -14.21 7.82 -12.02
C ALA A 47 -14.23 8.45 -13.42
#